data_AF-A0A3P3YX50-F1
#
_entry.id   AF-A0A3P3YX50-F1
#
_cell.length_a   1.000
_cell.length_b   1.000
_cell.length_c   1.000
_cell.angle_alpha   90.00
_cell.angle_beta   90.00
_cell.angle_gamma   90.00
#
_symmetry.space_group_name_H-M   'P 1'
#
loop_
_entity.id
_entity.type
_entity.pdbx_description
1 polymer ?
#
loop_
_entity_poly.entity_id
_entity_poly.type
_entity_poly.pdbx_seq_one_letter_code
_entity_poly.pdbx_strand_id
1 'polypeptide(L)'
;MERCKQHLVAKNAAFLIERIQVFNESSATVELAAVRLNCEPARIAKSLSFSQRKAICKAEAKAHEKAKMKLSKQKQQQDGSGAGGSESVGTLPADLPTTAPGDANVIVIVAAGDAKVSAKKYKEKFACQPKMLKREEVEPYTGFPPGAVCPFGLHDGVKVYLDVSLRRFSYVYPAAGTANTSIKVTLDELEQYASNAIEWADLCEGWQPEVGVAASRAEDTSDGSGTAPHEVQNDGIAAKKAQNEASKLAEATA
;
A
#
# COMPACT_ATOMS: atom_id res chain seq x y z
N MET A 1 -5.90 -7.47 9.07
CA MET A 1 -5.64 -8.56 8.10
C MET A 1 -6.94 -9.06 7.47
N GLU A 2 -7.97 -9.40 8.25
CA GLU A 2 -9.22 -10.00 7.72
C GLU A 2 -9.87 -9.19 6.60
N ARG A 3 -9.98 -7.88 6.79
CA ARG A 3 -10.47 -6.92 5.77
C ARG A 3 -9.72 -7.00 4.43
N CYS A 4 -8.40 -7.17 4.46
CA CYS A 4 -7.58 -7.35 3.26
C CYS A 4 -7.93 -8.67 2.56
N LYS A 5 -8.04 -9.77 3.32
CA LYS A 5 -8.40 -11.09 2.78
C LYS A 5 -9.78 -11.08 2.15
N GLN A 6 -10.78 -10.55 2.85
CA GLN A 6 -12.16 -10.45 2.35
C GLN A 6 -12.24 -9.65 1.05
N HIS A 7 -11.51 -8.54 0.95
CA HIS A 7 -11.44 -7.75 -0.28
C HIS A 7 -10.84 -8.55 -1.44
N LEU A 8 -9.72 -9.25 -1.21
CA LEU A 8 -9.09 -10.08 -2.23
C LEU A 8 -10.00 -11.23 -2.68
N VAL A 9 -10.71 -11.88 -1.76
CA VAL A 9 -11.71 -12.91 -2.10
C VAL A 9 -12.85 -12.30 -2.94
N ALA A 10 -13.40 -11.17 -2.53
CA ALA A 10 -14.50 -10.50 -3.24
C ALA A 10 -14.09 -10.05 -4.66
N LYS A 11 -12.80 -9.76 -4.89
CA LYS A 11 -12.22 -9.44 -6.19
C LYS A 11 -11.75 -10.67 -6.98
N ASN A 12 -12.09 -11.88 -6.53
CA ASN A 12 -11.70 -13.15 -7.15
C ASN A 12 -10.17 -13.33 -7.24
N ALA A 13 -9.44 -12.80 -6.24
CA ALA A 13 -7.99 -12.74 -6.16
C ALA A 13 -7.44 -13.52 -4.95
N ALA A 14 -8.11 -14.61 -4.56
CA ALA A 14 -7.74 -15.41 -3.39
C ALA A 14 -6.30 -15.94 -3.44
N PHE A 15 -5.75 -16.15 -4.64
CA PHE A 15 -4.35 -16.56 -4.85
C PHE A 15 -3.32 -15.56 -4.30
N LEU A 16 -3.68 -14.29 -4.13
CA LEU A 16 -2.81 -13.29 -3.51
C LEU A 16 -2.69 -13.48 -2.00
N ILE A 17 -3.70 -14.07 -1.35
CA ILE A 17 -3.70 -14.31 0.11
C ILE A 17 -2.57 -15.28 0.49
N GLU A 18 -2.27 -16.25 -0.38
CA GLU A 18 -1.17 -17.20 -0.19
C GLU A 18 0.22 -16.53 -0.22
N ARG A 19 0.31 -15.31 -0.78
CA ARG A 19 1.53 -14.51 -0.83
C ARG A 19 1.69 -13.56 0.36
N ILE A 20 0.75 -13.57 1.32
CA ILE A 20 0.86 -12.80 2.56
C ILE A 20 1.91 -13.46 3.45
N GLN A 21 2.93 -12.67 3.80
CA GLN A 21 3.95 -13.03 4.75
C GLN A 21 3.58 -12.46 6.13
N VAL A 22 3.71 -13.30 7.15
CA VAL A 22 3.47 -12.95 8.55
C VAL A 22 4.79 -13.05 9.29
N PHE A 23 5.16 -12.00 10.01
CA PHE A 23 6.41 -11.93 10.76
C PHE A 23 6.16 -12.03 12.26
N ASN A 24 7.14 -12.58 12.99
CA ASN A 24 7.09 -12.69 14.45
C ASN A 24 7.32 -11.35 15.16
N GLU A 25 7.83 -10.34 14.46
CA GLU A 25 7.99 -9.00 15.02
C GLU A 25 7.51 -7.94 14.02
N SER A 26 7.53 -6.67 14.44
CA SER A 26 6.95 -5.57 13.68
C SER A 26 7.63 -5.35 12.32
N SER A 27 6.80 -5.03 11.32
CA SER A 27 7.10 -4.55 9.97
C SER A 27 6.35 -3.24 9.68
N ALA A 28 6.01 -2.46 10.71
CA ALA A 28 5.15 -1.27 10.58
C ALA A 28 5.84 -0.05 9.95
N THR A 29 7.17 -0.07 9.84
CA THR A 29 7.95 0.94 9.13
C THR A 29 8.61 0.32 7.90
N VAL A 30 9.03 1.17 6.97
CA VAL A 30 9.71 0.76 5.74
C VAL A 30 10.96 -0.05 6.05
N GLU A 31 11.79 0.43 6.98
CA GLU A 31 13.07 -0.19 7.33
C GLU A 31 12.86 -1.55 8.00
N LEU A 32 11.89 -1.63 8.92
CA LEU A 32 11.56 -2.89 9.57
C LEU A 32 11.05 -3.92 8.56
N ALA A 33 10.12 -3.52 7.68
CA ALA A 33 9.59 -4.40 6.64
C ALA A 33 10.68 -4.87 5.66
N ALA A 34 11.55 -3.97 5.22
CA ALA A 34 12.65 -4.27 4.31
C ALA A 34 13.60 -5.33 4.89
N VAL A 35 13.96 -5.20 6.18
CA VAL A 35 14.77 -6.20 6.89
C VAL A 35 14.06 -7.56 6.93
N ARG A 36 12.75 -7.62 7.19
CA ARG A 36 12.01 -8.90 7.25
C ARG A 36 11.84 -9.59 5.91
N LEU A 37 11.71 -8.78 4.87
CA LEU A 37 11.52 -9.25 3.50
C LEU A 37 12.84 -9.49 2.77
N ASN A 38 13.98 -9.18 3.42
CA ASN A 38 15.30 -9.20 2.83
C ASN A 38 15.34 -8.47 1.47
N CYS A 39 14.80 -7.24 1.46
CA CYS A 39 14.71 -6.42 0.26
C CYS A 39 15.12 -4.98 0.52
N GLU A 40 15.27 -4.20 -0.54
CA GLU A 40 15.55 -2.77 -0.42
C GLU A 40 14.34 -2.01 0.16
N PRO A 41 14.55 -0.99 1.03
CA PRO A 41 13.49 -0.10 1.52
C PRO A 41 12.60 0.47 0.42
N ALA A 42 13.21 0.75 -0.72
CA ALA A 42 12.58 1.28 -1.92
C ALA A 42 11.45 0.38 -2.47
N ARG A 43 11.52 -0.94 -2.24
CA ARG A 43 10.50 -1.92 -2.68
C ARG A 43 9.28 -2.02 -1.75
N ILE A 44 9.36 -1.43 -0.56
CA ILE A 44 8.22 -1.40 0.35
C ILE A 44 7.23 -0.36 -0.16
N ALA A 45 6.00 -0.77 -0.44
CA ALA A 45 4.94 0.13 -0.87
C ALA A 45 4.21 0.67 0.36
N LYS A 46 4.51 1.92 0.74
CA LYS A 46 3.86 2.57 1.88
C LYS A 46 2.57 3.24 1.46
N SER A 47 1.53 3.07 2.28
CA SER A 47 0.25 3.74 2.12
C SER A 47 0.20 4.96 3.05
N LEU A 48 0.15 6.15 2.47
CA LEU A 48 0.12 7.43 3.19
C LEU A 48 -1.27 8.06 3.07
N SER A 49 -1.92 8.30 4.20
CA SER A 49 -3.31 8.78 4.25
C SER A 49 -3.39 10.30 4.49
N PHE A 50 -4.14 11.00 3.65
CA PHE A 50 -4.32 12.45 3.66
C PHE A 50 -5.79 12.83 3.73
N SER A 51 -6.07 13.91 4.45
CA SER A 51 -7.36 14.59 4.41
C SER A 51 -7.36 15.67 3.32
N GLN A 52 -8.25 15.52 2.35
CA GLN A 52 -8.70 16.60 1.49
C GLN A 52 -9.89 17.28 2.13
N ARG A 53 -9.60 18.22 3.04
CA ARG A 53 -10.57 19.30 3.26
C ARG A 53 -10.46 20.17 2.01
N LYS A 54 -11.54 20.27 1.21
CA LYS A 54 -11.63 21.37 0.23
C LYS A 54 -11.18 22.61 0.99
N ALA A 55 -10.14 23.28 0.51
CA ALA A 55 -9.92 24.64 0.94
C ALA A 55 -11.20 25.35 0.53
N ILE A 56 -12.10 25.55 1.50
CA ILE A 56 -13.28 26.38 1.28
C ILE A 56 -12.67 27.68 0.81
N CYS A 57 -12.78 27.98 -0.49
CA CYS A 57 -12.38 29.27 -1.03
C CYS A 57 -13.06 30.27 -0.10
N LYS A 58 -12.31 31.26 0.41
CA LYS A 58 -12.78 32.20 1.44
C LYS A 58 -14.16 32.84 1.12
N ALA A 59 -14.63 32.74 -0.12
CA ALA A 59 -15.98 33.05 -0.58
C ALA A 59 -17.10 32.14 -0.01
N GLU A 60 -16.95 30.81 0.00
CA GLU A 60 -18.01 29.86 0.43
C GLU A 60 -18.17 29.82 1.95
N ALA A 61 -17.09 29.99 2.71
CA ALA A 61 -17.14 30.09 4.18
C ALA A 61 -17.96 31.31 4.62
N LYS A 62 -17.76 32.46 3.95
CA LYS A 62 -18.54 33.68 4.19
C LYS A 62 -20.02 33.52 3.79
N ALA A 63 -20.29 32.75 2.75
CA ALA A 63 -21.66 32.47 2.30
C ALA A 63 -22.41 31.57 3.30
N HIS A 64 -21.75 30.53 3.82
CA HIS A 64 -22.35 29.61 4.78
C HIS A 64 -22.51 30.23 6.18
N GLU A 65 -21.59 31.10 6.60
CA GLU A 65 -21.73 31.90 7.83
C GLU A 65 -22.85 32.94 7.73
N LYS A 66 -22.99 33.63 6.58
CA LYS A 66 -24.15 34.50 6.30
C LYS A 66 -25.46 33.71 6.21
N ALA A 67 -25.46 32.49 5.69
CA ALA A 67 -26.65 31.64 5.63
C ALA A 67 -27.07 31.16 7.03
N LYS A 68 -26.12 30.77 7.89
CA LYS A 68 -26.40 30.41 9.30
C LYS A 68 -26.94 31.58 10.12
N MET A 69 -26.42 32.81 9.93
CA MET A 69 -26.96 34.02 10.59
C MET A 69 -28.35 34.43 10.07
N LYS A 70 -28.71 34.07 8.84
CA LYS A 70 -30.05 34.34 8.30
C LYS A 70 -31.09 33.32 8.77
N LEU A 71 -30.72 32.04 8.91
CA LEU A 71 -31.61 31.01 9.45
C LEU A 71 -31.89 31.19 10.95
N SER A 72 -30.92 31.68 11.74
CA SER A 72 -31.13 31.92 13.18
C SER A 72 -32.08 33.09 13.47
N LYS A 73 -32.31 34.00 12.50
CA LYS A 73 -33.27 35.11 12.62
C LYS A 73 -34.70 34.75 12.22
N GLN A 74 -34.93 33.61 11.58
CA GLN A 74 -36.27 33.19 11.11
C GLN A 74 -36.97 32.18 12.03
N LYS A 75 -36.26 31.63 13.04
CA LYS A 75 -36.79 30.57 13.91
C LYS A 75 -37.38 31.06 15.24
N GLN A 76 -37.62 32.37 15.39
CA GLN A 76 -38.18 32.98 16.62
C GLN A 76 -39.69 33.26 16.57
N GLN A 77 -40.41 32.80 15.53
CA GLN A 77 -41.87 32.86 15.47
C GLN A 77 -42.44 31.54 14.95
N GLN A 78 -42.57 30.56 15.84
CA GLN A 78 -43.75 29.68 15.95
C GLN A 78 -43.47 28.63 17.04
N ASP A 79 -43.87 28.98 18.27
CA ASP A 79 -44.24 28.00 19.29
C ASP A 79 -45.66 27.51 19.02
N GLY A 80 -45.91 26.21 19.21
CA GLY A 80 -47.27 25.65 19.18
C GLY A 80 -47.38 24.13 19.16
N SER A 81 -47.25 23.52 20.34
CA SER A 81 -47.90 22.30 20.88
C SER A 81 -48.22 21.07 20.02
N GLY A 82 -47.89 19.89 20.56
CA GLY A 82 -48.59 18.62 20.27
C GLY A 82 -47.90 17.36 20.81
N ALA A 83 -48.53 16.71 21.78
CA ALA A 83 -48.09 15.46 22.42
C ALA A 83 -48.63 14.19 21.72
N GLY A 84 -48.01 13.04 21.97
CA GLY A 84 -48.59 11.71 21.71
C GLY A 84 -47.52 10.64 21.41
N GLY A 85 -47.44 9.59 22.24
CA GLY A 85 -46.47 8.50 22.11
C GLY A 85 -47.01 7.24 21.43
N SER A 86 -46.15 6.22 21.29
CA SER A 86 -46.39 4.81 21.65
C SER A 86 -45.15 3.96 21.35
N GLU A 87 -45.04 2.85 22.07
CA GLU A 87 -43.97 1.85 22.03
C GLU A 87 -44.11 0.89 20.82
N SER A 88 -42.99 0.31 20.35
CA SER A 88 -42.90 -1.13 20.04
C SER A 88 -41.47 -1.59 19.68
N VAL A 89 -40.98 -2.48 20.55
CA VAL A 89 -40.13 -3.68 20.40
C VAL A 89 -39.45 -3.98 19.05
N GLY A 90 -38.12 -4.08 19.11
CA GLY A 90 -37.38 -5.30 18.72
C GLY A 90 -36.59 -5.28 17.42
N THR A 91 -35.25 -5.37 17.52
CA THR A 91 -34.43 -6.54 17.08
C THR A 91 -32.95 -6.15 16.77
N LEU A 92 -32.02 -6.82 17.46
CA LEU A 92 -30.55 -7.03 17.22
C LEU A 92 -29.56 -5.83 17.35
N PRO A 93 -28.51 -5.94 18.20
CA PRO A 93 -27.39 -5.00 18.21
C PRO A 93 -26.13 -5.59 17.55
N ALA A 94 -25.59 -4.90 16.55
CA ALA A 94 -24.17 -4.64 16.32
C ALA A 94 -24.01 -3.81 15.05
N ASP A 95 -24.61 -2.61 15.05
CA ASP A 95 -24.25 -1.56 14.10
C ASP A 95 -22.77 -1.23 14.29
N LEU A 96 -21.94 -1.75 13.38
CA LEU A 96 -20.67 -1.14 13.06
C LEU A 96 -20.96 0.34 12.73
N PRO A 97 -20.19 1.31 13.24
CA PRO A 97 -20.39 2.70 12.85
C PRO A 97 -20.05 2.87 11.36
N THR A 98 -21.05 2.67 10.49
CA THR A 98 -21.03 3.04 9.07
C THR A 98 -21.34 4.52 8.98
N THR A 99 -20.43 5.35 9.45
CA THR A 99 -20.34 6.76 9.02
C THR A 99 -18.89 7.19 9.25
N ALA A 100 -18.15 7.34 8.16
CA ALA A 100 -16.94 8.16 8.18
C ALA A 100 -17.31 9.53 8.79
N PRO A 101 -16.53 10.09 9.73
CA PRO A 101 -16.83 11.40 10.27
C PRO A 101 -16.88 12.44 9.14
N GLY A 102 -17.91 13.30 9.19
CA GLY A 102 -18.40 14.11 8.07
C GLY A 102 -17.36 14.90 7.26
N ASP A 103 -17.69 15.07 5.97
CA ASP A 103 -17.12 16.00 4.98
C ASP A 103 -15.60 15.90 4.65
N ALA A 104 -14.87 14.95 5.24
CA ALA A 104 -13.46 14.75 4.93
C ALA A 104 -13.27 13.75 3.79
N ASN A 105 -12.95 14.24 2.59
CA ASN A 105 -12.48 13.37 1.51
C ASN A 105 -11.11 12.81 1.91
N VAL A 106 -10.98 11.49 2.08
CA VAL A 106 -9.70 10.87 2.42
C VAL A 106 -9.04 10.30 1.18
N ILE A 107 -7.75 10.55 1.06
CA ILE A 107 -6.91 10.03 -0.02
C ILE A 107 -5.81 9.18 0.59
N VAL A 108 -5.56 8.02 0.00
CA VAL A 108 -4.39 7.21 0.27
C VAL A 108 -3.48 7.25 -0.96
N ILE A 109 -2.23 7.64 -0.76
CA ILE A 109 -1.17 7.58 -1.77
C ILE A 109 -0.32 6.35 -1.46
N VAL A 110 -0.24 5.42 -2.41
CA VAL A 110 0.65 4.26 -2.33
C VAL A 110 1.93 4.62 -3.07
N ALA A 111 3.04 4.71 -2.35
CA ALA A 111 4.33 5.14 -2.89
C ALA A 111 5.47 4.23 -2.45
N ALA A 112 6.61 4.30 -3.14
CA ALA A 112 7.81 3.59 -2.75
C ALA A 112 8.33 4.06 -1.37
N GLY A 113 9.01 3.17 -0.64
CA GLY A 113 9.39 3.40 0.76
C GLY A 113 10.33 4.58 0.96
N ASP A 114 11.22 4.81 0.00
CA ASP A 114 12.17 5.92 -0.11
C ASP A 114 11.57 7.21 -0.72
N ALA A 115 10.39 7.15 -1.32
CA ALA A 115 9.73 8.29 -1.94
C ALA A 115 9.04 9.19 -0.90
N LYS A 116 9.05 10.51 -1.10
CA LYS A 116 8.36 11.46 -0.21
C LYS A 116 7.30 12.23 -0.97
N VAL A 117 6.09 12.37 -0.42
CA VAL A 117 5.03 13.17 -1.06
C VAL A 117 5.46 14.63 -1.18
N SER A 118 5.47 15.15 -2.40
CA SER A 118 5.83 16.51 -2.74
C SER A 118 4.63 17.44 -2.58
N ALA A 119 4.75 18.47 -1.74
CA ALA A 119 3.67 19.44 -1.56
C ALA A 119 3.35 20.22 -2.85
N LYS A 120 4.36 20.41 -3.72
CA LYS A 120 4.20 21.07 -5.02
C LYS A 120 3.35 20.21 -5.96
N LYS A 121 3.76 18.97 -6.22
CA LYS A 121 3.04 18.05 -7.11
C LYS A 121 1.63 17.74 -6.60
N TYR A 122 1.51 17.57 -5.28
CA TYR A 122 0.21 17.38 -4.63
C TYR A 122 -0.72 18.57 -4.86
N LYS A 123 -0.23 19.82 -4.72
CA LYS A 123 -1.03 21.03 -4.97
C LYS A 123 -1.41 21.17 -6.45
N GLU A 124 -0.53 20.80 -7.37
CA GLU A 124 -0.82 20.81 -8.81
C GLU A 124 -1.93 19.82 -9.16
N LYS A 125 -1.89 18.59 -8.63
CA LYS A 125 -2.90 17.55 -8.90
C LYS A 125 -4.23 17.82 -8.20
N PHE A 126 -4.19 18.25 -6.95
CA PHE A 126 -5.37 18.31 -6.08
C PHE A 126 -5.85 19.73 -5.74
N ALA A 127 -5.18 20.76 -6.24
CA ALA A 127 -5.46 22.17 -5.94
C ALA A 127 -5.48 22.51 -4.43
N CYS A 128 -4.89 21.66 -3.58
CA CYS A 128 -4.87 21.82 -2.12
C CYS A 128 -3.52 21.36 -1.55
N GLN A 129 -3.21 21.77 -0.33
CA GLN A 129 -1.99 21.32 0.35
C GLN A 129 -2.19 19.93 0.95
N PRO A 130 -1.16 19.04 0.94
CA PRO A 130 -1.26 17.74 1.57
C PRO A 130 -1.40 17.91 3.09
N LYS A 131 -2.47 17.38 3.66
CA LYS A 131 -2.68 17.32 5.10
C LYS A 131 -2.80 15.87 5.53
N MET A 132 -1.70 15.31 6.04
CA MET A 132 -1.66 13.93 6.51
C MET A 132 -2.66 13.72 7.66
N LEU A 133 -3.35 12.58 7.68
CA LEU A 133 -4.23 12.22 8.80
C LEU A 133 -3.40 12.03 10.07
N LYS A 134 -3.96 12.43 11.22
CA LYS A 134 -3.37 12.11 12.51
C LYS A 134 -3.48 10.61 12.79
N ARG A 135 -2.60 10.10 13.66
CA ARG A 135 -2.51 8.68 14.00
C ARG A 135 -3.87 8.11 14.45
N GLU A 136 -4.62 8.87 15.22
CA GLU A 136 -5.93 8.50 15.78
C GLU A 136 -7.05 8.53 14.73
N GLU A 137 -6.84 9.28 13.64
CA GLU A 137 -7.79 9.42 12.54
C GLU A 137 -7.59 8.32 11.48
N VAL A 138 -6.37 7.77 11.32
CA VAL A 138 -6.09 6.80 10.24
C VAL A 138 -7.05 5.61 10.24
N GLU A 139 -7.24 4.95 11.38
CA GLU A 139 -8.05 3.74 11.45
C GLU A 139 -9.55 3.99 11.23
N PRO A 140 -10.19 4.98 11.90
CA PRO A 140 -11.58 5.32 11.62
C PRO A 140 -11.87 5.66 10.14
N TYR A 141 -10.93 6.32 9.45
CA TYR A 141 -11.14 6.71 8.06
C TYR A 141 -10.74 5.63 7.04
N THR A 142 -9.67 4.86 7.29
CA THR A 142 -9.13 3.90 6.32
C THR A 142 -9.56 2.46 6.58
N GLY A 143 -9.91 2.13 7.82
CA GLY A 143 -10.17 0.75 8.27
C GLY A 143 -8.91 -0.02 8.67
N PHE A 144 -7.75 0.64 8.74
CA PHE A 144 -6.48 0.03 9.12
C PHE A 144 -5.69 0.90 10.11
N PRO A 145 -4.91 0.28 11.03
CA PRO A 145 -4.11 1.04 11.95
C PRO A 145 -2.91 1.72 11.24
N PRO A 146 -2.42 2.85 11.77
CA PRO A 146 -1.20 3.52 11.30
C PRO A 146 0.00 2.57 11.25
N GLY A 147 0.75 2.61 10.14
CA GLY A 147 1.87 1.70 9.87
C GLY A 147 1.46 0.34 9.31
N ALA A 148 0.16 0.06 9.20
CA ALA A 148 -0.38 -1.17 8.62
C ALA A 148 -1.47 -0.90 7.57
N VAL A 149 -1.54 0.33 7.06
CA VAL A 149 -2.55 0.76 6.08
C VAL A 149 -2.38 -0.05 4.80
N CYS A 150 -3.31 -0.95 4.57
CA CYS A 150 -3.34 -1.83 3.41
C CYS A 150 -4.05 -1.12 2.24
N PRO A 151 -3.52 -1.18 1.01
CA PRO A 151 -4.23 -0.65 -0.16
C PRO A 151 -5.47 -1.48 -0.53
N PHE A 152 -5.61 -2.69 0.02
CA PHE A 152 -6.73 -3.60 -0.19
C PHE A 152 -7.71 -3.58 0.98
N GLY A 153 -9.01 -3.49 0.71
CA GLY A 153 -10.09 -3.44 1.69
C GLY A 153 -10.29 -2.09 2.40
N LEU A 154 -9.82 -0.97 1.84
CA LEU A 154 -10.08 0.36 2.42
C LEU A 154 -11.58 0.68 2.42
N HIS A 155 -12.01 1.60 3.29
CA HIS A 155 -13.39 2.10 3.28
C HIS A 155 -13.79 2.73 1.94
N ASP A 156 -15.05 2.59 1.54
CA ASP A 156 -15.59 3.00 0.22
C ASP A 156 -15.37 4.49 -0.12
N GLY A 157 -15.28 5.36 0.88
CA GLY A 157 -15.05 6.80 0.70
C GLY A 157 -13.59 7.20 0.49
N VAL A 158 -12.64 6.26 0.57
CA VAL A 158 -11.20 6.53 0.44
C VAL A 158 -10.78 6.39 -1.01
N LYS A 159 -10.14 7.42 -1.57
CA LYS A 159 -9.58 7.38 -2.94
C LYS A 159 -8.12 6.95 -2.90
N VAL A 160 -7.74 5.99 -3.74
CA VAL A 160 -6.35 5.51 -3.81
C VAL A 160 -5.67 6.04 -5.07
N TYR A 161 -4.47 6.58 -4.90
CA TYR A 161 -3.58 6.97 -5.98
C TYR A 161 -2.29 6.16 -5.89
N LEU A 162 -1.87 5.60 -7.01
CA LEU A 162 -0.62 4.85 -7.11
C LEU A 162 0.49 5.79 -7.61
N ASP A 163 1.58 5.89 -6.89
CA ASP A 163 2.66 6.81 -7.25
C ASP A 163 3.60 6.16 -8.28
N VAL A 164 4.03 6.96 -9.27
CA VAL A 164 4.94 6.50 -10.33
C VAL A 164 6.29 6.01 -9.80
N SER A 165 6.69 6.35 -8.57
CA SER A 165 7.89 5.80 -7.90
C SER A 165 7.90 4.27 -7.79
N LEU A 166 6.74 3.61 -7.84
CA LEU A 166 6.65 2.15 -7.83
C LEU A 166 6.96 1.53 -9.21
N ARG A 167 6.85 2.30 -10.30
CA ARG A 167 6.99 1.79 -11.68
C ARG A 167 8.40 1.31 -12.04
N ARG A 168 9.39 1.60 -11.21
CA ARG A 168 10.77 1.09 -11.35
C ARG A 168 10.95 -0.36 -10.86
N PHE A 169 9.92 -0.97 -10.27
CA PHE A 169 9.98 -2.33 -9.74
C PHE A 169 8.99 -3.26 -10.45
N SER A 170 9.41 -4.50 -10.73
CA SER A 170 8.48 -5.53 -11.23
C SER A 170 7.49 -6.02 -10.17
N TYR A 171 7.86 -5.92 -8.89
CA TYR A 171 7.01 -6.26 -7.75
C TYR A 171 7.38 -5.41 -6.55
N VAL A 172 6.40 -5.23 -5.66
CA VAL A 172 6.49 -4.42 -4.45
C VAL A 172 5.79 -5.11 -3.27
N TYR A 173 6.04 -4.59 -2.08
CA TYR A 173 5.53 -5.13 -0.83
C TYR A 173 4.68 -4.11 -0.06
N PRO A 174 3.37 -4.02 -0.32
CA PRO A 174 2.45 -3.26 0.53
C PRO A 174 2.18 -3.97 1.86
N ALA A 175 1.64 -3.21 2.83
CA ALA A 175 1.14 -3.77 4.07
C ALA A 175 -0.11 -4.65 3.83
N ALA A 176 -0.28 -5.71 4.62
CA ALA A 176 -1.43 -6.63 4.53
C ALA A 176 -2.44 -6.48 5.69
N GLY A 177 -2.45 -5.31 6.34
CA GLY A 177 -3.47 -4.92 7.30
C GLY A 177 -3.20 -5.28 8.74
N THR A 178 -1.96 -5.63 9.11
CA THR A 178 -1.45 -5.61 10.49
C THR A 178 -0.01 -5.08 10.50
N ALA A 179 0.49 -4.75 11.68
CA ALA A 179 1.82 -4.20 11.87
C ALA A 179 2.96 -5.19 11.58
N ASN A 180 2.68 -6.46 11.30
CA ASN A 180 3.66 -7.53 11.11
C ASN A 180 3.38 -8.35 9.84
N THR A 181 2.66 -7.79 8.88
CA THR A 181 2.28 -8.49 7.66
C THR A 181 2.51 -7.67 6.42
N SER A 182 2.94 -8.35 5.37
CA SER A 182 3.14 -7.76 4.05
C SER A 182 2.77 -8.76 2.97
N ILE A 183 2.43 -8.28 1.79
CA ILE A 183 2.00 -9.11 0.67
C ILE A 183 2.86 -8.80 -0.56
N LYS A 184 3.32 -9.82 -1.27
CA LYS A 184 4.07 -9.64 -2.51
C LYS A 184 3.12 -9.50 -3.69
N VAL A 185 3.15 -8.36 -4.37
CA VAL A 185 2.31 -8.09 -5.55
C VAL A 185 3.11 -7.46 -6.68
N THR A 186 2.73 -7.75 -7.91
CA THR A 186 3.17 -7.01 -9.10
C THR A 186 2.44 -5.67 -9.19
N LEU A 187 2.89 -4.78 -10.08
CA LEU A 187 2.24 -3.48 -10.27
C LEU A 187 0.84 -3.62 -10.87
N ASP A 188 0.66 -4.56 -11.81
CA ASP A 188 -0.63 -4.83 -12.44
C ASP A 188 -1.62 -5.39 -11.42
N GLU A 189 -1.18 -6.32 -10.56
CA GLU A 189 -2.00 -6.83 -9.45
C GLU A 189 -2.33 -5.71 -8.44
N LEU A 190 -1.37 -4.83 -8.14
CA LEU A 190 -1.62 -3.71 -7.23
C LEU A 190 -2.67 -2.75 -7.81
N GLU A 191 -2.58 -2.38 -9.10
CA GLU A 191 -3.54 -1.52 -9.78
C GLU A 191 -4.92 -2.18 -9.88
N GLN A 192 -4.98 -3.44 -10.27
CA GLN A 192 -6.23 -4.16 -10.47
C GLN A 192 -7.00 -4.39 -9.16
N TYR A 193 -6.28 -4.69 -8.07
CA TYR A 193 -6.91 -5.12 -6.82
C TYR A 193 -6.93 -4.03 -5.73
N ALA A 194 -6.20 -2.92 -5.87
CA ALA A 194 -6.30 -1.82 -4.92
C ALA A 194 -7.74 -1.31 -4.77
N SER A 195 -8.09 -0.93 -3.55
CA SER A 195 -9.43 -0.42 -3.23
C SER A 195 -9.59 0.95 -3.84
N ASN A 196 -10.66 1.21 -4.59
CA ASN A 196 -10.99 2.54 -5.11
C ASN A 196 -9.79 3.23 -5.79
N ALA A 197 -9.00 2.44 -6.54
CA ALA A 197 -7.87 2.95 -7.31
C ALA A 197 -8.40 3.92 -8.38
N ILE A 198 -7.88 5.14 -8.36
CA ILE A 198 -8.29 6.20 -9.29
C ILE A 198 -7.37 6.19 -10.51
N GLU A 199 -6.07 6.38 -10.29
CA GLU A 199 -5.07 6.46 -11.35
C GLU A 199 -3.65 6.39 -10.78
N TRP A 200 -2.68 6.23 -11.69
CA TRP A 200 -1.28 6.50 -11.43
C TRP A 200 -1.00 8.01 -11.48
N ALA A 201 -0.29 8.54 -10.48
CA ALA A 201 0.04 9.96 -10.42
C ALA A 201 1.49 10.17 -9.97
N ASP A 202 2.14 11.21 -10.48
CA ASP A 202 3.44 11.65 -9.96
C ASP A 202 3.22 12.61 -8.80
N LEU A 203 3.22 12.08 -7.57
CA LEU A 203 2.95 12.83 -6.35
C LEU A 203 4.17 12.89 -5.43
N CYS A 204 5.20 12.07 -5.67
CA CYS A 204 6.38 11.97 -4.83
C CYS A 204 7.66 12.50 -5.47
N GLU A 205 8.64 12.81 -4.62
CA GLU A 205 10.00 13.25 -4.93
C GLU A 205 11.01 12.50 -4.06
N GLY A 206 12.31 12.68 -4.33
CA GLY A 206 13.40 12.06 -3.56
C GLY A 206 13.67 10.58 -3.84
N TRP A 207 12.96 9.97 -4.80
CA TRP A 207 13.15 8.58 -5.25
C TRP A 207 13.87 8.45 -6.60
N GLN A 208 14.04 9.57 -7.31
CA GLN A 208 14.77 9.60 -8.58
C GLN A 208 16.27 9.56 -8.28
N PRO A 209 17.07 8.82 -9.07
CA PRO A 209 18.51 8.88 -8.94
C PRO A 209 18.98 10.31 -9.21
N GLU A 210 19.83 10.86 -8.33
CA GLU A 210 20.49 12.14 -8.53
C GLU A 210 21.19 12.11 -9.90
N VAL A 211 20.70 12.90 -10.86
CA VAL A 211 21.30 13.01 -12.19
C VAL A 211 22.59 13.81 -12.02
N GLY A 212 23.70 13.15 -11.65
CA GLY A 212 24.92 13.89 -11.36
C GLY A 212 26.13 13.18 -10.75
N VAL A 213 26.20 11.85 -10.65
CA VAL A 213 27.49 11.17 -10.42
C VAL A 213 27.62 9.98 -11.34
N ALA A 214 28.62 10.07 -12.21
CA ALA A 214 28.93 9.13 -13.27
C ALA A 214 28.98 7.67 -12.78
N ALA A 215 28.44 6.81 -13.64
CA ALA A 215 28.76 5.40 -13.67
C ALA A 215 30.29 5.22 -13.78
N SER A 216 30.92 4.75 -12.71
CA SER A 216 32.20 4.04 -12.79
C SER A 216 32.46 3.24 -11.52
N ARG A 217 32.10 1.96 -11.57
CA ARG A 217 32.80 0.81 -10.97
C ARG A 217 32.01 -0.43 -11.38
N ALA A 218 32.22 -0.88 -12.61
CA ALA A 218 33.31 -1.76 -13.00
C ALA A 218 33.25 -3.06 -12.18
N GLU A 219 32.77 -4.08 -12.88
CA GLU A 219 32.96 -5.49 -12.59
C GLU A 219 34.44 -5.72 -12.23
N ASP A 220 34.68 -6.46 -11.15
CA ASP A 220 36.02 -6.97 -10.86
C ASP A 220 35.92 -8.47 -10.59
N THR A 221 36.42 -9.22 -11.57
CA THR A 221 36.66 -10.66 -11.57
C THR A 221 38.17 -10.83 -11.64
N SER A 222 38.70 -11.86 -10.96
CA SER A 222 40.13 -12.32 -10.92
C SER A 222 41.07 -11.40 -10.11
N ASP A 223 42.04 -11.80 -9.29
CA ASP A 223 42.76 -13.04 -8.93
C ASP A 223 43.31 -12.80 -7.48
N GLY A 224 43.45 -13.74 -6.54
CA GLY A 224 44.35 -14.89 -6.54
C GLY A 224 45.71 -14.58 -5.86
N SER A 225 45.95 -15.05 -4.62
CA SER A 225 47.29 -15.51 -4.15
C SER A 225 47.33 -16.06 -2.71
N GLY A 226 47.83 -17.29 -2.56
CA GLY A 226 48.61 -17.84 -1.43
C GLY A 226 47.84 -18.16 -0.13
N THR A 227 47.77 -19.41 0.34
CA THR A 227 48.93 -20.16 0.86
C THR A 227 48.54 -21.63 1.09
N ALA A 228 49.28 -22.58 0.50
CA ALA A 228 49.41 -23.98 0.94
C ALA A 228 50.67 -24.07 1.84
N PRO A 229 50.91 -25.08 2.72
CA PRO A 229 50.60 -26.50 2.52
C PRO A 229 50.16 -27.31 3.78
N HIS A 230 49.57 -28.50 3.58
CA HIS A 230 50.13 -29.74 4.13
C HIS A 230 49.46 -30.97 3.52
N GLU A 231 50.29 -31.82 2.92
CA GLU A 231 49.98 -33.15 2.42
C GLU A 231 49.64 -34.12 3.56
N VAL A 232 48.64 -34.99 3.32
CA VAL A 232 48.68 -36.41 3.71
C VAL A 232 47.98 -37.22 2.60
N GLN A 233 48.73 -38.14 2.01
CA GLN A 233 48.30 -39.18 1.07
C GLN A 233 47.35 -40.18 1.75
N ASN A 234 46.37 -40.76 1.04
CA ASN A 234 46.51 -42.15 0.57
C ASN A 234 45.33 -42.64 -0.30
N ASP A 235 45.74 -43.29 -1.38
CA ASP A 235 45.15 -44.31 -2.25
C ASP A 235 43.66 -44.74 -2.17
N GLY A 236 43.07 -44.87 -3.37
CA GLY A 236 41.74 -45.44 -3.61
C GLY A 236 41.44 -45.69 -5.09
N ILE A 237 42.12 -46.69 -5.64
CA ILE A 237 42.13 -47.22 -7.02
C ILE A 237 40.74 -47.47 -7.66
N ALA A 238 40.62 -47.00 -8.91
CA ALA A 238 39.91 -47.54 -10.08
C ALA A 238 38.41 -47.93 -10.03
N ALA A 239 37.64 -47.37 -10.98
CA ALA A 239 37.11 -48.15 -12.11
C ALA A 239 36.46 -47.25 -13.19
N LYS A 240 37.01 -47.32 -14.41
CA LYS A 240 36.43 -46.87 -15.68
C LYS A 240 35.45 -47.94 -16.20
N LYS A 241 34.27 -47.54 -16.67
CA LYS A 241 33.55 -48.10 -17.85
C LYS A 241 32.27 -47.27 -18.06
N ALA A 242 32.14 -46.59 -19.21
CA ALA A 242 31.26 -46.99 -20.32
C ALA A 242 29.77 -46.94 -19.90
N GLN A 243 28.87 -46.18 -20.52
CA GLN A 243 28.59 -46.13 -21.95
C GLN A 243 27.87 -44.83 -22.33
N ASN A 244 28.25 -44.32 -23.50
CA ASN A 244 27.50 -43.42 -24.35
C ASN A 244 27.00 -44.29 -25.51
N GLU A 245 25.69 -44.48 -25.67
CA GLU A 245 24.95 -45.06 -26.83
C GLU A 245 23.51 -45.31 -26.35
N ALA A 246 22.41 -45.04 -27.04
CA ALA A 246 22.20 -44.60 -28.42
C ALA A 246 20.85 -43.87 -28.50
N SER A 247 20.84 -42.82 -29.31
CA SER A 247 19.65 -42.09 -29.75
C SER A 247 18.81 -42.92 -30.73
N LYS A 248 17.49 -42.64 -30.69
CA LYS A 248 16.55 -42.60 -31.81
C LYS A 248 16.39 -43.89 -32.64
N LEU A 249 15.42 -44.71 -32.23
CA LEU A 249 14.69 -45.63 -33.09
C LEU A 249 13.19 -45.36 -32.92
N ALA A 250 12.63 -44.47 -33.75
CA ALA A 250 11.17 -44.36 -34.02
C ALA A 250 10.87 -43.25 -35.06
N GLU A 251 11.56 -43.25 -36.19
CA GLU A 251 11.04 -42.66 -37.43
C GLU A 251 11.49 -43.57 -38.59
N ALA A 252 10.54 -43.88 -39.47
CA ALA A 252 10.65 -44.77 -40.64
C ALA A 252 10.46 -46.28 -40.39
N THR A 253 9.21 -46.68 -40.12
CA THR A 253 8.65 -47.89 -40.76
C THR A 253 7.98 -47.44 -42.05
N ALA A 254 8.73 -47.55 -43.14
CA ALA A 254 8.24 -47.93 -44.45
C ALA A 254 8.91 -49.27 -44.77
#